data_AF-A0A956NTK1-F1
#
_entry.id   AF-A0A956NTK1-F1
#
_cell.length_a   1.000
_cell.length_b   1.000
_cell.length_c   1.000
_cell.angle_alpha   90.00
_cell.angle_beta   90.00
_cell.angle_gamma   90.00
#
_symmetry.space_group_name_H-M   'P 1'
#
loop_
_entity.id
_entity.type
_entity.pdbx_description
1 polymer ?
#
loop_
_entity_poly.entity_id
_entity_poly.type
_entity_poly.pdbx_seq_one_letter_code
_entity_poly.pdbx_strand_id
1 'polypeptide(L)' 'MPKRISPADSVPVNVVLVTLDNHIGVAVDAARAMLARELPGLRLSMHAATDWADKPAALDACRKAIATGDIIIVSM' A
#
# COMPACT_ATOMS: atom_id res chain seq x y z
N MET A 1 15.92 -34.41 15.37
CA MET A 1 15.85 -33.51 14.20
C MET A 1 15.73 -32.08 14.70
N PRO A 2 16.65 -31.16 14.36
CA PRO A 2 16.52 -29.77 14.76
C PRO A 2 15.30 -29.16 14.05
N LYS A 3 14.46 -28.45 14.81
CA LYS A 3 13.26 -27.75 14.34
C LYS A 3 13.71 -26.65 13.35
N ARG A 4 13.14 -26.60 12.14
CA ARG A 4 13.35 -25.48 11.21
C ARG A 4 12.74 -24.21 11.82
N ILE A 5 13.56 -23.45 12.54
CA ILE A 5 13.29 -22.07 12.96
C ILE A 5 14.15 -21.13 12.11
N SER A 6 14.05 -21.27 10.79
CA SER A 6 14.41 -20.18 9.91
C SER A 6 13.32 -19.11 10.06
N PRO A 7 13.66 -17.80 10.12
CA PRO A 7 12.65 -16.78 9.93
C PRO A 7 11.91 -17.13 8.63
N ALA A 8 10.57 -17.16 8.66
CA ALA A 8 9.84 -17.21 7.41
C ALA A 8 10.26 -15.99 6.60
N ASP A 9 10.65 -16.19 5.33
CA ASP A 9 10.84 -15.07 4.42
C ASP A 9 9.60 -14.18 4.50
N SER A 10 9.79 -12.87 4.66
CA SER A 10 8.67 -11.95 4.76
C SER A 10 7.93 -11.94 3.44
N VAL A 11 6.83 -12.70 3.37
CA VAL A 11 5.96 -12.78 2.21
C VAL A 11 5.59 -11.36 1.80
N PRO A 12 5.93 -10.92 0.57
CA PRO A 12 5.58 -9.58 0.13
C PRO A 12 4.06 -9.41 0.09
N VAL A 13 3.53 -8.34 0.68
CA VAL A 13 2.10 -8.00 0.64
C VAL A 13 1.94 -6.57 0.14
N ASN A 14 1.24 -6.37 -0.97
CA ASN A 14 0.93 -5.08 -1.55
C ASN A 14 -0.49 -4.63 -1.13
N VAL A 15 -0.56 -3.63 -0.28
CA VAL A 15 -1.80 -2.97 0.11
C VAL A 15 -1.96 -1.68 -0.69
N VAL A 16 -3.13 -1.51 -1.31
CA VAL A 16 -3.48 -0.34 -2.12
C VAL A 16 -4.66 0.37 -1.48
N LEU A 17 -4.45 1.61 -1.03
CA LEU A 17 -5.50 2.50 -0.56
C LEU A 17 -5.93 3.43 -1.70
N VAL A 18 -7.21 3.37 -2.08
CA VAL A 18 -7.83 4.30 -3.02
C VAL A 18 -8.80 5.18 -2.25
N THR A 19 -8.69 6.49 -2.39
CA THR A 19 -9.51 7.46 -1.65
C THR A 19 -9.85 8.71 -2.45
N LEU A 20 -10.87 9.46 -2.04
CA LEU A 20 -11.11 10.84 -2.50
C LEU A 20 -10.34 11.87 -1.66
N ASP A 21 -9.90 11.51 -0.45
CA ASP A 21 -9.25 12.46 0.46
C ASP A 21 -7.73 12.41 0.35
N ASN A 22 -7.12 13.48 -0.18
CA ASN A 22 -5.67 13.60 -0.21
C ASN A 22 -5.07 14.10 1.13
N HIS A 23 -5.89 14.60 2.07
CA HIS A 23 -5.41 15.16 3.33
C HIS A 23 -4.92 14.11 4.31
N ILE A 24 -5.33 12.84 4.16
CA ILE A 24 -4.88 11.74 5.01
C ILE A 24 -3.46 11.24 4.68
N GLY A 25 -2.77 11.83 3.69
CA GLY A 25 -1.43 11.39 3.26
C GLY A 25 -0.43 11.30 4.42
N VAL A 26 -0.44 12.28 5.34
CA VAL A 26 0.44 12.28 6.52
C VAL A 26 0.14 11.10 7.45
N ALA A 27 -1.14 10.77 7.65
CA ALA A 27 -1.54 9.61 8.46
C ALA A 27 -1.13 8.29 7.79
N VAL A 28 -1.22 8.22 6.46
CA VAL A 28 -0.76 7.06 5.68
C VAL A 28 0.76 6.89 5.77
N ASP A 29 1.52 7.99 5.74
CA ASP A 29 2.98 7.93 5.90
C ASP A 29 3.38 7.45 7.30
N ALA A 30 2.66 7.88 8.34
CA ALA A 30 2.84 7.35 9.69
C ALA A 30 2.54 5.85 9.76
N ALA A 31 1.44 5.41 9.13
CA ALA A 31 1.08 4.00 9.05
C ALA A 31 2.13 3.18 8.29
N ARG A 32 2.67 3.69 7.18
CA ARG A 32 3.79 3.03 6.45
C ARG A 32 4.99 2.80 7.35
N ALA A 33 5.40 3.82 8.12
CA ALA A 33 6.54 3.72 9.01
C ALA A 33 6.33 2.69 10.14
N MET A 34 5.11 2.62 10.68
CA MET A 34 4.73 1.62 11.69
C MET A 34 4.73 0.21 11.10
N LEU A 35 4.04 0.03 9.96
CA LEU A 35 3.90 -1.27 9.30
C LEU A 35 5.24 -1.82 8.81
N ALA A 36 6.16 -0.99 8.35
CA ALA A 36 7.48 -1.45 7.93
C ALA A 36 8.27 -2.13 9.07
N ARG A 37 8.00 -1.76 10.33
CA ARG A 37 8.63 -2.37 11.52
C ARG A 37 7.98 -3.69 11.92
N GLU A 38 6.66 -3.80 11.79
CA GLU A 38 5.90 -4.98 12.20
C GLU A 38 5.77 -6.04 11.10
N LEU A 39 5.68 -5.60 9.85
CA LEU A 39 5.47 -6.40 8.65
C LEU A 39 6.46 -5.96 7.56
N PRO A 40 7.74 -6.38 7.64
CA PRO A 40 8.79 -5.91 6.72
C PRO A 40 8.55 -6.20 5.23
N GLY A 41 7.69 -7.18 4.93
CA GLY A 41 7.28 -7.52 3.56
C GLY A 41 6.13 -6.68 3.01
N LEU A 42 5.48 -5.86 3.85
CA LEU A 42 4.31 -5.08 3.47
C LEU A 42 4.69 -3.78 2.77
N ARG A 43 4.04 -3.51 1.63
CA ARG A 43 4.07 -2.23 0.92
C ARG A 43 2.68 -1.62 0.93
N LEU A 44 2.55 -0.39 1.44
CA LEU A 44 1.31 0.37 1.43
C LEU A 44 1.41 1.53 0.43
N SER A 45 0.56 1.52 -0.60
CA SER A 45 0.41 2.61 -1.57
C SER A 45 -0.91 3.35 -1.36
N MET A 46 -0.96 4.64 -1.70
CA MET A 46 -2.16 5.47 -1.60
C MET A 46 -2.36 6.21 -2.91
N HIS A 47 -3.59 6.23 -3.40
CA HIS A 47 -4.00 6.89 -4.63
C HIS A 47 -5.24 7.73 -4.36
N ALA A 48 -5.07 9.06 -4.35
CA ALA A 48 -6.19 9.99 -4.25
C ALA A 48 -6.80 10.23 -5.64
N ALA A 49 -8.10 10.01 -5.79
CA ALA A 49 -8.81 10.17 -7.05
C ALA A 49 -9.00 11.65 -7.45
N THR A 50 -8.91 12.56 -6.48
CA THR A 50 -8.88 14.02 -6.73
C THR A 50 -7.74 14.43 -7.65
N ASP A 51 -6.65 13.67 -7.66
CA ASP A 51 -5.47 13.99 -8.48
C ASP A 51 -5.62 13.56 -9.95
N TRP A 52 -6.59 12.70 -10.28
CA TRP A 52 -6.65 12.06 -11.61
C TRP A 52 -7.00 13.02 -12.74
N ALA A 53 -7.80 14.06 -12.46
CA ALA A 53 -8.19 15.05 -13.46
C ALA A 53 -6.97 15.86 -13.93
N ASP A 54 -6.11 16.27 -13.00
CA ASP A 54 -4.95 17.11 -13.28
C ASP A 54 -3.69 16.30 -13.62
N LYS A 55 -3.64 15.03 -13.19
CA LYS A 55 -2.48 14.15 -13.34
C LYS A 55 -2.91 12.78 -13.88
N PRO A 56 -3.08 12.63 -15.21
CA PRO A 56 -3.44 11.34 -15.81
C PRO A 56 -2.50 10.19 -15.43
N ALA A 57 -1.21 10.48 -15.22
CA ALA A 57 -0.23 9.51 -14.75
C ALA A 57 -0.55 8.94 -13.35
N ALA A 58 -1.27 9.68 -12.49
CA ALA A 58 -1.70 9.21 -11.18
C ALA A 58 -2.80 8.15 -11.29
N LEU A 59 -3.70 8.29 -12.28
CA LEU A 59 -4.70 7.26 -12.60
C LEU A 59 -4.03 5.99 -13.13
N ASP A 60 -3.04 6.13 -14.03
CA ASP A 60 -2.28 4.98 -14.53
C ASP A 60 -1.50 4.27 -13.42
N ALA A 61 -0.90 5.03 -12.50
CA ALA A 61 -0.24 4.47 -11.33
C ALA A 61 -1.21 3.72 -10.43
N CYS A 62 -2.43 4.25 -10.21
CA CYS A 62 -3.48 3.58 -9.44
C CYS A 62 -3.90 2.26 -10.11
N ARG A 63 -4.13 2.26 -11.43
CA ARG A 63 -4.48 1.05 -12.18
C ARG A 63 -3.39 -0.02 -12.08
N LYS A 64 -2.12 0.37 -12.20
CA LYS A 64 -0.98 -0.53 -12.01
C LYS A 64 -0.91 -1.10 -10.60
N ALA A 65 -1.11 -0.24 -9.58
CA ALA A 65 -1.11 -0.67 -8.19
C ALA A 65 -2.22 -1.70 -7.93
N ILE A 66 -3.44 -1.44 -8.41
CA ILE A 66 -4.59 -2.35 -8.32
C ILE A 66 -4.28 -3.70 -8.99
N ALA A 67 -3.68 -3.69 -10.17
CA ALA A 67 -3.34 -4.92 -10.90
C ALA A 67 -2.35 -5.83 -10.15
N THR A 68 -1.53 -5.26 -9.26
CA THR A 68 -0.54 -5.98 -8.44
C THR A 68 -0.89 -6.03 -6.95
N GLY A 69 -2.05 -5.50 -6.56
CA GLY A 69 -2.48 -5.35 -5.18
C GLY A 69 -3.02 -6.66 -4.62
N ASP A 70 -2.52 -7.08 -3.47
CA ASP A 70 -3.02 -8.26 -2.75
C ASP A 70 -4.26 -7.89 -1.92
N ILE A 71 -4.28 -6.66 -1.39
CA ILE A 71 -5.40 -6.10 -0.62
C ILE A 71 -5.69 -4.70 -1.14
N ILE A 72 -6.95 -4.45 -1.52
CA ILE A 72 -7.41 -3.15 -2.00
C ILE A 72 -8.39 -2.60 -0.97
N ILE A 73 -8.07 -1.44 -0.42
CA ILE A 73 -8.92 -0.69 0.51
C ILE A 73 -9.45 0.52 -0.24
N VAL A 74 -10.76 0.70 -0.22
CA VAL A 74 -11.43 1.83 -0.85
C VAL A 74 -12.18 2.62 0.22
N SER A 75 -11.91 3.91 0.30
CA SER A 75 -12.63 4.86 1.15
C SER A 75 -13.12 6.01 0.27
N MET A 76 -14.29 6.57 0.55
CA MET A 76 -14.84 7.72 -0.18
C MET A 76 -15.06 8.88 0.76
#